data_AF-A0A7S2MLP4-F1
#
_entry.id   AF-A0A7S2MLP4-F1
#
_cell.length_a   1.000
_cell.length_b   1.000
_cell.length_c   1.000
_cell.angle_alpha   90.00
_cell.angle_beta   90.00
_cell.angle_gamma   90.00
#
_symmetry.space_group_name_H-M   'P 1'
#
loop_
_entity.id
_entity.type
_entity.pdbx_description
1 polymer ?
#
loop_
_entity_poly.entity_id
_entity_poly.type
_entity_poly.pdbx_seq_one_letter_code
_entity_poly.pdbx_strand_id
1 'polypeptide(L)'
;RETNEFLQQDQGKKDPFHGRSAGTNGGGEPRRLRRHVTSEDLAYSKAKRRQLWVPFLEKAYAKSHGCYQSISGGHIAEAFLDLTGAPTLVYDFDKPAFSARSFWSDLMSYRRRKLPMGCGTSVSQVGLVGMHAYSILD
;
A
#
# COMPACT_ATOMS: atom_id res chain seq x y z
N ARG A 1 -15.39 -13.54 18.80
CA ARG A 1 -15.63 -12.11 19.17
C ARG A 1 -14.59 -11.24 18.47
N GLU A 2 -13.30 -11.56 18.61
CA GLU A 2 -12.17 -10.88 17.93
C GLU A 2 -12.25 -10.85 16.40
N THR A 3 -12.74 -11.92 15.76
CA THR A 3 -12.88 -11.96 14.29
C THR A 3 -13.85 -10.91 13.76
N ASN A 4 -14.97 -10.69 14.45
CA ASN A 4 -15.96 -9.68 14.07
C ASN A 4 -15.42 -8.26 14.31
N GLU A 5 -14.65 -8.05 15.38
CA GLU A 5 -14.00 -6.76 15.66
C GLU A 5 -12.91 -6.44 14.62
N PHE A 6 -12.10 -7.42 14.24
CA PHE A 6 -11.10 -7.28 13.18
C PHE A 6 -11.75 -6.97 11.82
N LEU A 7 -12.85 -7.67 11.48
CA LEU A 7 -13.62 -7.41 10.26
C LEU A 7 -14.22 -6.00 10.27
N GLN A 8 -14.66 -5.50 11.42
CA GLN A 8 -15.21 -4.15 11.55
C GLN A 8 -14.13 -3.07 11.45
N GLN A 9 -12.93 -3.34 11.97
CA GLN A 9 -11.74 -2.49 11.81
C GLN A 9 -11.24 -2.44 10.36
N ASP A 10 -11.18 -3.59 9.68
CA ASP A 10 -10.76 -3.67 8.28
C ASP A 10 -11.72 -2.93 7.35
N GLN A 11 -13.03 -3.00 7.61
CA GLN A 11 -14.04 -2.21 6.92
C GLN A 11 -13.80 -0.71 7.08
N GLY A 12 -13.55 -0.23 8.30
CA GLY A 12 -13.29 1.19 8.55
C GLY A 12 -11.98 1.71 7.95
N LYS A 13 -10.93 0.88 7.91
CA LYS A 13 -9.59 1.27 7.43
C LYS A 13 -9.49 1.27 5.90
N LYS A 14 -10.28 0.46 5.22
CA LYS A 14 -10.37 0.39 3.75
C LYS A 14 -11.39 1.37 3.16
N ASP A 15 -12.15 2.08 3.97
CA ASP A 15 -13.04 3.14 3.51
C ASP A 15 -12.20 4.37 3.12
N PRO A 16 -12.09 4.73 1.83
CA PRO A 16 -11.29 5.88 1.38
C PRO A 16 -11.87 7.24 1.80
N PHE A 17 -12.96 7.24 2.58
CA PHE A 17 -13.66 8.40 3.09
C PHE A 17 -13.59 8.53 4.62
N HIS A 18 -12.90 7.62 5.31
CA HIS A 18 -12.75 7.68 6.77
C HIS A 18 -12.00 8.98 7.15
N GLY A 19 -12.71 9.92 7.78
CA GLY A 19 -12.19 11.24 8.18
C GLY A 19 -12.64 12.45 7.34
N ARG A 20 -13.52 12.30 6.34
CA ARG A 20 -14.07 13.47 5.62
C ARG A 20 -15.12 14.19 6.47
N SER A 21 -14.77 15.38 6.96
CA SER A 21 -15.78 16.37 7.38
C SER A 21 -16.61 16.79 6.16
N ALA A 22 -17.93 16.73 6.30
CA ALA A 22 -18.89 16.86 5.22
C ALA A 22 -18.92 18.29 4.63
N GLY A 23 -18.31 18.46 3.46
CA GLY A 23 -18.56 19.58 2.57
C GLY A 23 -19.62 19.19 1.54
N THR A 24 -20.69 19.99 1.46
CA THR A 24 -21.93 19.72 0.74
C THR A 24 -21.84 19.89 -0.78
N ASN A 25 -22.77 19.19 -1.45
CA ASN A 25 -23.33 19.39 -2.80
C ASN A 25 -22.83 18.50 -3.96
N GLY A 26 -23.74 17.63 -4.40
CA GLY A 26 -23.63 16.82 -5.63
C GLY A 26 -24.19 15.42 -5.41
N GLY A 27 -25.48 15.21 -5.71
CA GLY A 27 -26.23 13.98 -5.46
C GLY A 27 -25.87 12.79 -6.38
N GLY A 28 -24.63 12.32 -6.31
CA GLY A 28 -24.27 10.99 -6.78
C GLY A 28 -23.89 10.14 -5.56
N GLU A 29 -24.73 9.18 -5.18
CA GLU A 29 -24.32 8.19 -4.18
C GLU A 29 -23.03 7.51 -4.67
N PRO A 30 -21.95 7.49 -3.88
CA PRO A 30 -20.78 6.73 -4.23
C PRO A 30 -21.20 5.27 -4.34
N ARG A 31 -21.03 4.65 -5.51
CA ARG A 31 -21.30 3.22 -5.73
C ARG A 31 -20.49 2.42 -4.71
N ARG A 32 -21.12 2.07 -3.59
CA ARG A 32 -20.57 1.15 -2.60
C ARG A 32 -20.27 -0.14 -3.32
N LEU A 33 -18.98 -0.43 -3.53
CA LEU A 33 -18.52 -1.79 -3.80
C LEU A 33 -18.69 -2.58 -2.49
N ARG A 34 -19.94 -2.81 -2.07
CA ARG A 34 -20.28 -3.62 -0.89
C ARG A 34 -19.97 -5.07 -1.25
N ARG A 35 -18.75 -5.49 -0.94
CA ARG A 35 -18.40 -6.91 -0.89
C ARG A 35 -18.99 -7.46 0.42
N HIS A 36 -19.81 -8.50 0.34
CA HIS A 36 -20.19 -9.28 1.51
C HIS A 36 -18.96 -10.08 1.96
N VAL A 37 -18.33 -9.65 3.04
CA VAL A 37 -17.20 -10.35 3.64
C VAL A 37 -17.74 -11.48 4.51
N THR A 38 -17.25 -12.70 4.30
CA THR A 38 -17.64 -13.89 5.06
C THR A 38 -16.48 -14.35 5.96
N SER A 39 -16.75 -15.22 6.94
CA SER A 39 -15.71 -15.77 7.81
C SER A 39 -14.67 -16.63 7.07
N GLU A 40 -14.97 -17.05 5.84
CA GLU A 40 -14.05 -17.84 4.99
C GLU A 40 -13.12 -16.96 4.15
N ASP A 41 -13.31 -15.64 4.16
CA ASP A 41 -12.43 -14.73 3.45
C ASP A 41 -11.08 -14.56 4.15
N LEU A 42 -10.03 -14.43 3.34
CA LEU A 42 -8.70 -14.08 3.82
C LEU A 42 -8.73 -12.70 4.50
N ALA A 43 -8.25 -12.64 5.73
CA ALA A 43 -8.26 -11.43 6.55
C ALA A 43 -7.25 -10.37 6.08
N TYR A 44 -6.10 -10.80 5.52
CA TYR A 44 -5.01 -9.92 5.08
C TYR A 44 -4.90 -9.86 3.55
N SER A 45 -3.70 -10.02 2.99
CA SER A 45 -3.49 -9.97 1.55
C SER A 45 -4.33 -11.03 0.82
N LYS A 46 -4.82 -10.66 -0.37
CA LYS A 46 -5.62 -11.51 -1.24
C LYS A 46 -5.21 -11.27 -2.68
N ALA A 47 -4.90 -12.35 -3.39
CA ALA A 47 -4.58 -12.29 -4.80
C ALA A 47 -5.83 -12.52 -5.66
N LYS A 48 -5.80 -12.02 -6.90
CA LYS A 48 -6.85 -12.33 -7.89
C LYS A 48 -6.82 -13.83 -8.22
N ARG A 49 -7.95 -14.37 -8.68
CA ARG A 49 -8.08 -15.77 -9.15
C ARG A 49 -7.78 -16.84 -8.08
N ARG A 50 -8.07 -16.55 -6.81
CA ARG A 50 -7.89 -17.48 -5.68
C ARG A 50 -6.46 -18.03 -5.55
N GLN A 51 -5.48 -17.22 -5.95
CA GLN A 51 -4.07 -17.58 -5.81
C GLN A 51 -3.64 -17.41 -4.34
N LEU A 52 -2.94 -18.40 -3.80
CA LEU A 52 -2.53 -18.43 -2.39
C LEU A 52 -1.08 -17.96 -2.15
N TRP A 53 -0.32 -17.69 -3.21
CA TRP A 53 1.08 -17.30 -3.07
C TRP A 53 1.25 -15.96 -2.34
N VAL A 54 0.37 -14.96 -2.57
CA VAL A 54 0.45 -13.66 -1.87
C VAL A 54 0.18 -13.82 -0.36
N PRO A 55 -0.93 -14.48 0.07
CA PRO A 55 -1.15 -14.75 1.49
C PRO A 55 -0.03 -15.55 2.16
N PHE A 56 0.54 -16.55 1.48
CA PHE A 56 1.63 -17.33 2.04
C PHE A 56 2.92 -16.53 2.15
N LEU A 57 3.22 -15.68 1.16
CA LEU A 57 4.36 -14.77 1.20
C LEU A 57 4.25 -13.80 2.37
N GLU A 58 3.10 -13.15 2.52
CA GLU A 58 2.84 -12.23 3.63
C GLU A 58 2.91 -12.94 4.98
N LYS A 59 2.39 -14.16 5.10
CA LYS A 59 2.50 -14.96 6.32
C LYS A 59 3.95 -15.31 6.67
N ALA A 60 4.76 -15.67 5.68
CA ALA A 60 6.17 -15.97 5.89
C ALA A 60 6.95 -14.72 6.33
N TYR A 61 6.64 -13.57 5.71
CA TYR A 61 7.20 -12.27 6.09
C TYR A 61 6.82 -11.89 7.52
N ALA A 62 5.53 -11.95 7.87
CA ALA A 62 5.03 -11.73 9.22
C ALA A 62 5.70 -12.65 10.25
N LYS A 63 5.92 -13.92 9.90
CA LYS A 63 6.59 -14.89 10.77
C LYS A 63 8.06 -14.52 11.02
N SER A 64 8.78 -14.08 9.99
CA SER A 64 10.18 -13.63 10.13
C SER A 64 10.29 -12.40 11.03
N HIS A 65 9.29 -11.53 10.99
CA HIS A 65 9.18 -10.30 11.79
C HIS A 65 8.41 -10.51 13.13
N GLY A 66 8.09 -11.76 13.47
CA GLY A 66 7.42 -12.16 14.73
C GLY A 66 5.90 -12.33 14.62
N CYS A 67 5.18 -11.33 14.11
CA CYS A 67 3.73 -11.43 13.91
C CYS A 67 3.20 -10.46 12.84
N TYR A 68 1.92 -10.58 12.49
CA TYR A 68 1.25 -9.69 11.51
C TYR A 68 1.21 -8.22 11.97
N GLN A 69 1.18 -7.98 13.28
CA GLN A 69 1.20 -6.63 13.80
C GLN A 69 2.58 -5.97 13.61
N SER A 70 3.67 -6.74 13.66
CA SER A 70 5.02 -6.21 13.44
C SER A 70 5.23 -5.67 12.03
N ILE A 71 4.52 -6.21 11.04
CA ILE A 71 4.62 -5.80 9.63
C ILE A 71 3.54 -4.76 9.26
N SER A 72 2.77 -4.29 10.25
CA SER A 72 1.75 -3.26 10.04
C SER A 72 2.41 -1.87 10.00
N GLY A 73 2.66 -1.38 8.79
CA GLY A 73 3.40 -0.14 8.56
C GLY A 73 4.89 -0.42 8.36
N GLY A 74 5.58 0.48 7.65
CA GLY A 74 7.00 0.32 7.32
C GLY A 74 7.37 1.11 6.08
N HIS A 75 8.67 1.12 5.76
CA HIS A 75 9.17 1.80 4.57
C HIS A 75 9.29 0.83 3.38
N ILE A 76 8.92 1.30 2.19
CA ILE A 76 9.02 0.52 0.94
C ILE A 76 10.45 0.01 0.72
N ALA A 77 11.45 0.81 1.10
CA ALA A 77 12.86 0.45 1.00
C ALA A 77 13.21 -0.79 1.84
N GLU A 78 12.68 -0.91 3.06
CA GLU A 78 12.91 -2.08 3.92
C GLU A 78 12.32 -3.34 3.28
N ALA A 79 11.08 -3.25 2.80
CA ALA A 79 10.42 -4.35 2.11
C ALA A 79 11.19 -4.78 0.84
N PHE A 80 11.72 -3.83 0.06
CA PHE A 80 12.53 -4.16 -1.12
C PHE A 80 13.86 -4.81 -0.74
N LEU A 81 14.53 -4.33 0.31
CA LEU A 81 15.74 -4.95 0.81
C LEU A 81 15.49 -6.39 1.26
N ASP A 82 14.44 -6.64 2.04
CA ASP A 82 14.09 -7.97 2.53
C ASP A 82 13.70 -8.93 1.40
N LEU A 83 12.96 -8.45 0.40
CA LEU A 83 12.45 -9.30 -0.69
C LEU A 83 13.50 -9.58 -1.78
N THR A 84 14.43 -8.66 -2.00
CA THR A 84 15.42 -8.77 -3.10
C THR A 84 16.84 -9.07 -2.61
N GLY A 85 17.15 -8.76 -1.35
CA GLY A 85 18.51 -8.77 -0.80
C GLY A 85 19.43 -7.70 -1.39
N ALA A 86 18.93 -6.81 -2.26
CA ALA A 86 19.71 -5.81 -2.95
C ALA A 86 19.65 -4.44 -2.25
N PRO A 87 20.71 -3.61 -2.35
CA PRO A 87 20.68 -2.25 -1.83
C PRO A 87 19.56 -1.41 -2.46
N THR A 88 18.86 -0.65 -1.62
CA THR A 88 17.74 0.21 -2.02
C THR A 88 18.12 1.69 -2.00
N LEU A 89 17.65 2.45 -2.98
CA LEU A 89 17.84 3.90 -3.05
C LEU A 89 16.52 4.61 -2.72
N VAL A 90 16.60 5.68 -1.93
CA VAL A 90 15.45 6.50 -1.53
C VAL A 90 15.68 7.93 -1.97
N TYR A 91 14.70 8.48 -2.70
CA TYR A 91 14.69 9.88 -3.10
C TYR A 91 13.68 10.64 -2.24
N ASP A 92 14.13 11.75 -1.69
CA ASP A 92 13.31 12.69 -0.92
C ASP A 92 13.08 13.94 -1.78
N PHE A 93 11.81 14.21 -2.06
CA PHE A 93 11.39 15.30 -2.94
C PHE A 93 11.42 16.66 -2.25
N ASP A 94 11.42 16.70 -0.92
CA ASP A 94 11.41 17.94 -0.14
C ASP A 94 12.83 18.53 0.04
N LYS A 95 13.87 17.78 -0.35
CA LYS A 95 15.25 18.24 -0.25
C LYS A 95 15.54 19.32 -1.29
N PRO A 96 16.20 20.43 -0.91
CA PRO A 96 16.53 21.51 -1.86
C PRO A 96 17.53 21.10 -2.95
N ALA A 97 18.29 20.02 -2.73
CA ALA A 97 19.20 19.46 -3.72
C ALA A 97 18.49 18.58 -4.76
N PHE A 98 17.19 18.31 -4.60
CA PHE A 98 16.44 17.49 -5.54
C PHE A 98 16.25 18.23 -6.87
N SER A 99 16.66 17.60 -7.97
CA SER A 99 16.41 18.10 -9.32
C SER A 99 15.52 17.11 -10.06
N ALA A 100 14.33 17.55 -10.45
CA ALA A 100 13.37 16.72 -11.16
C ALA A 100 13.92 16.20 -12.50
N ARG A 101 14.77 16.97 -13.18
CA ARG A 101 15.34 16.58 -14.48
C ARG A 101 16.36 15.44 -14.35
N SER A 102 17.27 15.50 -13.37
CA SER A 102 18.22 14.40 -13.13
C SER A 102 17.49 13.18 -12.61
N PHE A 103 16.56 13.36 -11.67
CA PHE A 103 15.72 12.27 -11.16
C PHE A 103 14.95 11.56 -12.27
N TRP A 104 14.35 12.30 -13.22
CA TRP A 104 13.64 11.69 -14.35
C TRP A 104 14.56 10.83 -15.21
N SER A 105 15.79 11.29 -15.48
CA SER A 105 16.80 10.51 -16.21
C SER A 105 17.14 9.20 -15.48
N ASP A 106 17.36 9.28 -14.16
CA ASP A 106 17.63 8.11 -13.32
C ASP A 106 16.43 7.14 -13.32
N LEU A 107 15.21 7.67 -13.15
CA LEU A 107 13.98 6.90 -13.14
C LEU A 107 13.79 6.12 -14.46
N MET A 108 14.02 6.76 -15.60
CA MET A 108 13.99 6.10 -16.90
C MET A 108 15.08 5.02 -17.05
N SER A 109 16.25 5.24 -16.45
CA SER A 109 17.32 4.24 -16.39
C SER A 109 16.91 3.01 -15.56
N TYR A 110 16.32 3.23 -14.37
CA TYR A 110 15.83 2.17 -13.49
C TYR A 110 14.70 1.36 -14.13
N ARG A 111 13.76 2.03 -14.81
CA ARG A 111 12.72 1.39 -15.62
C ARG A 111 13.33 0.47 -16.68
N ARG A 112 14.31 0.96 -17.47
CA ARG A 112 14.99 0.16 -18.50
C ARG A 112 15.68 -1.08 -17.92
N ARG A 113 16.20 -0.97 -16.69
CA ARG A 113 16.83 -2.06 -15.92
C ARG A 113 15.83 -2.98 -15.22
N LYS A 114 14.52 -2.72 -15.34
CA LYS A 114 13.43 -3.49 -14.70
C LYS A 114 13.57 -3.58 -13.18
N LEU A 115 14.04 -2.51 -12.55
CA LEU A 115 14.12 -2.45 -11.09
C LEU A 115 12.74 -2.18 -10.48
N PRO A 116 12.39 -2.82 -9.34
CA PRO A 116 11.16 -2.50 -8.64
C PRO A 116 11.25 -1.08 -8.07
N MET A 117 10.16 -0.33 -8.24
CA MET A 117 10.07 1.07 -7.81
C MET A 117 8.75 1.27 -7.07
N GLY A 118 8.78 2.10 -6.04
CA GLY A 118 7.61 2.47 -5.28
C GLY A 118 7.72 3.87 -4.73
N CYS A 119 6.58 4.46 -4.40
CA CYS A 119 6.48 5.77 -3.81
C CYS A 119 5.36 5.80 -2.77
N GLY A 120 5.36 6.83 -1.94
CA GLY A 120 4.28 7.10 -1.00
C GLY A 120 4.13 8.60 -0.84
N THR A 121 2.97 9.01 -0.32
CA THR A 121 2.69 10.40 0.04
C THR A 121 2.22 10.44 1.47
N SER A 122 2.55 11.49 2.21
CA SER A 122 2.06 11.70 3.57
C SER A 122 0.60 12.15 3.59
N VAL A 123 0.11 12.76 2.51
CA VAL A 123 -1.21 13.40 2.45
C VAL A 123 -2.12 12.76 1.40
N SER A 124 -3.39 12.59 1.74
CA SER A 124 -4.44 12.17 0.81
C SER A 124 -4.92 13.35 -0.02
N GLN A 125 -4.71 13.30 -1.35
CA GLN A 125 -5.16 14.35 -2.28
C GLN A 125 -5.60 13.74 -3.61
N VAL A 126 -6.63 14.30 -4.25
CA VAL A 126 -7.07 13.95 -5.61
C VAL A 126 -7.22 12.42 -5.83
N GLY A 127 -7.86 11.73 -4.88
CA GLY A 127 -8.06 10.27 -4.96
C GLY A 127 -6.84 9.42 -4.59
N LEU A 128 -5.69 10.03 -4.30
CA LEU A 128 -4.56 9.38 -3.64
C LEU A 128 -4.82 9.30 -2.14
N VAL A 129 -4.37 8.19 -1.54
CA VAL A 129 -4.44 7.90 -0.12
C VAL A 129 -3.08 8.20 0.49
N GLY A 130 -3.07 9.06 1.50
CA GLY A 130 -1.90 9.38 2.32
C GLY A 130 -1.48 8.20 3.18
N MET A 131 -0.20 8.20 3.58
CA MET A 131 0.45 7.13 4.32
C MET A 131 0.25 5.74 3.67
N HIS A 132 0.18 5.72 2.34
CA HIS A 132 0.01 4.50 1.56
C HIS A 132 1.18 4.32 0.59
N ALA A 133 1.59 3.07 0.43
CA ALA A 133 2.63 2.68 -0.50
C ALA A 133 2.02 2.34 -1.87
N TYR A 134 2.56 2.96 -2.91
CA TYR A 134 2.20 2.73 -4.29
C TYR A 134 3.37 2.09 -5.03
N SER A 135 3.06 1.15 -5.92
CA SER A 135 4.03 0.62 -6.87
C SER A 135 4.05 1.48 -8.13
N ILE A 136 5.24 1.82 -8.60
CA ILE A 136 5.41 2.49 -9.90
C ILE A 136 5.54 1.38 -10.93
N LEU A 137 4.46 1.15 -11.67
CA LEU A 137 4.40 0.18 -12.75
C LEU A 137 4.51 0.92 -14.09
N ASP A 138 5.16 0.27 -15.06
CA ASP A 138 5.25 0.73 -16.44
C ASP A 138 3.93 0.51 -17.20
#